data_AF-X1GL33-F1
#
_entry.id   AF-X1GL33-F1
#
_cell.length_a   1.000
_cell.length_b   1.000
_cell.length_c   1.000
_cell.angle_alpha   90.00
_cell.angle_beta   90.00
_cell.angle_gamma   90.00
#
_symmetry.space_group_name_H-M   'P 1'
#
loop_
_entity.id
_entity.type
_entity.pdbx_description
1 polymer ?
#
loop_
_entity_poly.entity_id
_entity_poly.type
_entity_poly.pdbx_seq_one_letter_code
_entity_poly.pdbx_strand_id
1 'polypeptide(L)'
;KYQDFLLHCPDTARIIVRDLESLEPVNDGEEGLLEVLTPYGVNGTINQAVLVDDIVELISINKCPECGYKGATFRIIGRLKNAQGKS
;
A
#
# COMPACT_ATOMS: atom_id res chain seq x y z
N LYS A 1 -3.52 11.17 17.41
CA LYS A 1 -2.21 10.48 17.25
C LYS A 1 -2.53 9.20 16.50
N TYR A 2 -2.05 9.06 15.28
CA TYR A 2 -2.28 7.86 14.48
C TYR A 2 -1.67 6.65 15.21
N GLN A 3 -2.25 5.46 15.01
CA GLN A 3 -1.64 4.24 15.51
C GLN A 3 -0.41 3.96 14.64
N ASP A 4 0.79 4.20 15.18
CA ASP A 4 2.08 4.05 14.48
C ASP A 4 2.47 2.57 14.31
N PHE A 5 1.61 1.76 13.70
CA PHE A 5 1.93 0.36 13.39
C PHE A 5 2.53 0.24 12.00
N LEU A 6 3.62 -0.52 11.89
CA LEU A 6 4.12 -1.00 10.61
C LEU A 6 3.30 -2.21 10.15
N LEU A 7 2.70 -2.08 8.97
CA LEU A 7 1.95 -3.13 8.30
C LEU A 7 2.83 -3.84 7.29
N HIS A 8 2.77 -5.16 7.28
CA HIS A 8 3.53 -6.00 6.34
C HIS A 8 2.60 -6.53 5.25
N CYS A 9 3.01 -6.38 4.00
CA CYS A 9 2.35 -7.05 2.88
C CYS A 9 2.69 -8.55 2.92
N PRO A 10 1.69 -9.46 2.96
CA PRO A 10 1.94 -10.89 2.88
C PRO A 10 2.61 -11.27 1.55
N ASP A 11 3.33 -12.38 1.53
CA ASP A 11 4.02 -12.91 0.35
C ASP A 11 3.09 -13.34 -0.79
N THR A 12 1.83 -13.61 -0.46
CA THR A 12 0.78 -13.97 -1.43
C THR A 12 0.24 -12.76 -2.19
N ALA A 13 0.38 -11.55 -1.66
CA ALA A 13 -0.14 -10.30 -2.25
C ALA A 13 1.01 -9.35 -2.63
N ARG A 14 0.67 -8.26 -3.31
CA ARG A 14 1.59 -7.15 -3.55
C ARG A 14 0.90 -5.83 -3.26
N ILE A 15 1.69 -4.81 -2.94
CA ILE A 15 1.22 -3.44 -2.84
C ILE A 15 2.06 -2.55 -3.74
N ILE A 16 1.46 -1.47 -4.22
CA ILE A 16 2.14 -0.36 -4.87
C ILE A 16 1.66 0.90 -4.16
N VAL A 17 2.58 1.78 -3.77
CA VAL A 17 2.22 3.11 -3.27
C VAL A 17 2.41 4.07 -4.43
N ARG A 18 1.35 4.79 -4.79
CA ARG A 18 1.32 5.66 -5.97
C ARG A 18 1.20 7.13 -5.58
N ASP A 19 1.92 7.98 -6.29
CA ASP A 19 1.75 9.42 -6.16
C ASP A 19 0.31 9.84 -6.52
N LEU A 20 -0.23 10.82 -5.81
CA LEU A 20 -1.65 11.21 -5.92
C LEU A 20 -1.99 11.85 -7.27
N GLU A 21 -1.03 12.52 -7.92
CA GLU A 21 -1.26 13.27 -9.15
C GLU A 21 -0.83 12.47 -10.39
N SER A 22 0.39 11.95 -10.38
CA SER A 22 0.98 11.21 -11.50
C SER A 22 0.56 9.75 -11.56
N LEU A 23 0.07 9.19 -10.45
CA LEU A 23 -0.20 7.76 -10.27
C LEU A 23 1.02 6.85 -10.49
N GLU A 24 2.22 7.41 -10.58
CA GLU A 24 3.45 6.63 -10.69
C GLU A 24 3.84 6.03 -9.32
N PRO A 25 4.51 4.86 -9.29
CA PRO A 25 5.01 4.29 -8.04
C PRO A 25 6.03 5.21 -7.34
N VAL A 26 5.92 5.30 -6.02
CA VAL A 26 6.85 6.06 -5.18
C VAL A 26 7.94 5.15 -4.59
N ASN A 27 9.00 5.76 -4.05
CA ASN A 27 10.14 5.08 -3.44
C ASN A 27 9.97 4.89 -1.93
N ASP A 28 10.90 4.13 -1.33
CA ASP A 28 11.00 3.99 0.13
C ASP A 28 11.16 5.39 0.79
N GLY A 29 10.32 5.67 1.79
CA GLY A 29 10.23 6.93 2.52
C GLY A 29 9.20 7.92 1.99
N GLU A 30 8.53 7.62 0.87
CA GLU A 30 7.56 8.51 0.25
C GLU A 30 6.11 8.13 0.59
N GLU A 31 5.21 9.12 0.55
CA GLU A 31 3.79 8.96 0.81
C GLU A 31 2.98 8.89 -0.50
N GLY A 32 1.90 8.13 -0.50
CA GLY A 32 1.01 8.02 -1.65
C GLY A 32 -0.28 7.23 -1.37
N LEU A 33 -1.07 7.02 -2.42
CA LEU A 33 -2.25 6.16 -2.39
C LEU A 33 -1.82 4.69 -2.40
N LEU A 34 -2.48 3.88 -1.58
CA LEU A 34 -2.26 2.45 -1.55
C LEU A 34 -3.01 1.77 -2.69
N GLU A 35 -2.29 1.00 -3.52
CA GLU A 35 -2.86 0.01 -4.43
C GLU A 35 -2.56 -1.39 -3.92
N VAL A 36 -3.60 -2.21 -3.77
CA VAL A 36 -3.48 -3.61 -3.34
C VAL A 36 -3.71 -4.53 -4.52
N LEU A 37 -2.72 -5.39 -4.77
CA LEU A 37 -2.82 -6.49 -5.72
C LEU A 37 -3.22 -7.74 -4.92
N THR A 38 -4.44 -8.23 -5.18
CA THR A 38 -5.01 -9.36 -4.42
C THR A 38 -4.16 -10.62 -4.58
N PRO A 39 -4.26 -11.56 -3.61
CA PRO A 39 -3.42 -12.74 -3.60
C PRO A 39 -3.40 -13.52 -4.92
N TYR A 40 -2.19 -13.78 -5.42
CA TYR A 40 -1.96 -14.53 -6.66
C TYR A 40 -2.01 -16.04 -6.40
N GLY A 41 -2.71 -16.78 -7.27
CA GLY A 41 -2.60 -18.24 -7.31
C GLY A 41 -3.38 -19.01 -6.23
N VAL A 42 -4.33 -18.34 -5.55
CA VAL A 42 -5.27 -19.00 -4.64
C VAL A 42 -6.56 -19.37 -5.39
N ASN A 43 -7.01 -20.62 -5.26
CA ASN A 43 -8.26 -21.05 -5.86
C ASN A 43 -9.43 -20.24 -5.29
N GLY A 44 -10.21 -19.61 -6.17
CA GLY A 44 -11.40 -18.85 -5.78
C GLY A 44 -11.18 -17.36 -5.54
N THR A 45 -9.97 -16.81 -5.76
CA THR A 45 -9.76 -15.35 -5.74
C THR A 45 -9.76 -14.75 -7.14
N ILE A 46 -10.31 -13.54 -7.26
CA ILE A 46 -10.21 -12.74 -8.49
C ILE A 46 -8.94 -11.91 -8.36
N ASN A 47 -8.00 -12.08 -9.30
CA ASN A 47 -6.80 -11.26 -9.37
C ASN A 47 -7.21 -9.82 -9.75
N GLN A 48 -7.10 -8.90 -8.81
CA GLN A 48 -7.54 -7.51 -8.95
C GLN A 48 -6.45 -6.58 -8.43
N ALA A 49 -6.33 -5.45 -9.10
CA ALA A 49 -5.59 -4.30 -8.61
C ALA A 49 -6.61 -3.28 -8.11
N VAL A 50 -6.58 -2.97 -6.81
CA VAL A 50 -7.53 -2.07 -6.17
C VAL A 50 -6.77 -0.88 -5.61
N LEU A 51 -6.91 0.26 -6.27
CA LEU A 51 -6.47 1.55 -5.73
C LEU A 51 -7.48 1.98 -4.67
N VAL A 52 -7.02 2.17 -3.44
CA VAL A 52 -7.85 2.60 -2.30
C VAL A 52 -7.54 4.04 -1.92
N ASP A 53 -8.48 4.67 -1.22
CA ASP A 53 -8.35 6.05 -0.74
C ASP A 53 -7.48 6.20 0.52
N ASP A 54 -6.84 5.12 0.98
CA ASP A 54 -5.89 5.16 2.09
C ASP A 54 -4.57 5.80 1.63
N ILE A 55 -4.11 6.79 2.39
CA ILE A 55 -2.81 7.43 2.21
C ILE A 55 -1.82 6.75 3.14
N VAL A 56 -0.75 6.24 2.57
CA VAL A 56 0.27 5.46 3.27
C VAL A 56 1.66 6.00 2.98
N GLU A 57 2.58 5.79 3.92
CA GLU A 57 4.00 5.94 3.68
C GLU A 57 4.61 4.56 3.41
N LEU A 58 5.36 4.44 2.32
CA LEU A 58 6.14 3.25 2.01
C LEU A 58 7.40 3.23 2.85
N ILE A 59 7.53 2.29 3.79
CA ILE A 59 8.69 2.22 4.68
C ILE A 59 9.83 1.43 4.03
N SER A 60 9.51 0.27 3.43
CA SER A 60 10.44 -0.44 2.57
C SER A 60 9.73 -1.42 1.67
N ILE A 61 10.15 -1.54 0.40
CA ILE A 61 9.65 -2.56 -0.52
C ILE A 61 10.20 -3.97 -0.20
N ASN A 62 11.42 -4.04 0.31
CA ASN A 62 12.18 -5.30 0.35
C ASN A 62 12.26 -5.92 1.74
N LYS A 63 12.46 -5.09 2.77
CA LYS A 63 12.71 -5.60 4.12
C LYS A 63 12.32 -4.60 5.19
N CYS A 64 11.46 -5.02 6.12
CA CYS A 64 11.11 -4.21 7.28
C CYS A 64 12.36 -3.89 8.12
N PRO A 65 12.64 -2.61 8.41
CA PRO A 65 13.82 -2.21 9.19
C PRO A 65 13.70 -2.61 10.68
N GLU A 66 12.49 -2.79 11.21
CA GLU A 66 12.27 -3.07 12.64
C GLU A 66 12.35 -4.57 12.99
N CYS A 67 11.69 -5.43 12.20
CA CYS A 67 11.58 -6.86 12.51
C CYS A 67 12.29 -7.76 11.48
N GLY A 68 12.77 -7.19 10.36
CA GLY A 68 13.44 -7.93 9.30
C GLY A 68 12.53 -8.76 8.39
N TYR A 69 11.20 -8.58 8.47
CA TYR A 69 10.23 -9.19 7.55
C TYR A 69 10.64 -8.93 6.09
N LYS A 70 10.59 -9.96 5.24
CA LYS A 70 10.96 -9.86 3.82
C LYS A 70 9.72 -9.55 3.00
N GLY A 71 9.58 -8.31 2.60
CA GLY A 71 8.46 -7.83 1.80
C GLY A 71 8.13 -6.38 2.10
N ALA A 72 7.13 -5.88 1.39
CA ALA A 72 6.74 -4.48 1.49
C ALA A 72 6.18 -4.17 2.88
N THR A 73 6.60 -3.03 3.43
CA THR A 73 6.21 -2.53 4.75
C THR A 73 5.75 -1.10 4.59
N PHE A 74 4.63 -0.74 5.20
CA PHE A 74 4.02 0.59 5.08
C PHE A 74 3.30 0.96 6.37
N ARG A 75 2.99 2.25 6.53
CA ARG A 75 2.12 2.73 7.62
C ARG A 75 1.01 3.61 7.08
N ILE A 76 -0.15 3.58 7.74
CA ILE A 76 -1.31 4.38 7.34
C ILE A 76 -1.18 5.78 7.95
N ILE A 77 -1.14 6.79 7.10
CA ILE A 77 -1.07 8.20 7.50
C ILE A 77 -2.48 8.80 7.61
N GLY A 78 -3.39 8.39 6.73
CA GLY A 78 -4.75 8.88 6.73
C GLY A 78 -5.57 8.36 5.55
N ARG A 79 -6.61 9.11 5.19
CA ARG A 79 -7.46 8.84 4.03
C ARG A 79 -7.75 10.11 3.26
N LEU A 80 -7.95 9.97 1.95
CA LEU A 80 -8.43 11.05 1.11
C LEU A 80 -9.82 11.50 1.61
N LYS A 81 -9.94 12.76 2.06
CA LYS A 81 -11.16 13.25 2.73
C LYS A 81 -12.27 13.70 1.76
N ASN A 82 -12.00 13.78 0.46
CA ASN A 82 -12.93 14.31 -0.55
C ASN A 82 -12.83 13.52 -1.87
N ALA A 83 -13.13 12.23 -1.84
CA ALA A 83 -13.43 11.49 -3.06
C ALA A 83 -14.83 11.91 -3.57
N GLN A 84 -14.97 13.14 -4.07
CA GLN A 84 -16.01 13.40 -5.06
C GLN A 84 -15.59 12.61 -6.30
N GLY A 85 -15.99 11.34 -6.34
CA GLY A 85 -15.94 10.56 -7.56
C GLY A 85 -16.68 11.38 -8.61
N LYS A 86 -15.95 11.91 -9.60
CA LYS A 86 -16.59 12.40 -10.82
C LYS A 86 -17.10 11.15 -11.53
N SER A 87 -18.36 10.82 -11.25
CA SER A 87 -19.16 9.92 -12.07
C SER A 87 -19.32 10.49 -13.47
#